data_AF-A0A8J6Y7H5-F1
#
_entry.id   AF-A0A8J6Y7H5-F1
#
_cell.length_a   1.000
_cell.length_b   1.000
_cell.length_c   1.000
_cell.angle_alpha   90.00
_cell.angle_beta   90.00
_cell.angle_gamma   90.00
#
_symmetry.space_group_name_H-M   'P 1'
#
loop_
_entity.id
_entity.type
_entity.pdbx_description
1 polymer ?
#
loop_
_entity_poly.entity_id
_entity_poly.type
_entity_poly.pdbx_seq_one_letter_code
_entity_poly.pdbx_strand_id
1 'polypeptide(L)'
;MNRPASSKYVPGLPADDDIDTPTNENASSKPDSIKIYDGVADCPVNDSDTFKNVKLRAKDLAIQKVQQKIADYVYGFWKDRYLTLPDDEVLSIASEICTITDVKYNFIDSDDKVLIRATVLAQIDDNDVMNYIIQFFKERNELKIQNESLRKEIEDLKRQIAELKSQHTNNQQNTSQVVSKDKIALAKKKFEEAFIQKGYTEAIRLYDEAIKLNPNYAGAYHYRGIAYKALGNYVKAESDFKKAKELGW
;
A
#
# COMPACT_ATOMS: atom_id res chain seq x y z
N MET A 1 -14.19 -33.62 24.13
CA MET A 1 -13.15 -33.83 23.10
C MET A 1 -13.39 -32.84 21.98
N ASN A 2 -12.59 -31.78 21.88
CA ASN A 2 -12.40 -31.04 20.62
C ASN A 2 -11.20 -30.08 20.77
N ARG A 3 -10.08 -30.41 20.12
CA ARG A 3 -8.97 -29.48 19.87
C ARG A 3 -9.20 -28.84 18.51
N PRO A 4 -9.00 -27.52 18.33
CA PRO A 4 -8.65 -26.96 17.05
C PRO A 4 -7.13 -26.86 16.88
N ALA A 5 -6.77 -26.72 15.61
CA ALA A 5 -5.47 -26.91 14.99
C ALA A 5 -4.40 -25.86 15.33
N SER A 6 -3.18 -26.26 15.00
CA SER A 6 -1.88 -25.60 15.04
C SER A 6 -1.72 -24.38 14.10
N SER A 7 -0.59 -23.67 14.31
CA SER A 7 0.14 -22.77 13.37
C SER A 7 -0.11 -21.26 13.61
N LYS A 8 0.87 -20.40 13.91
CA LYS A 8 2.29 -20.36 13.53
C LYS A 8 3.17 -19.82 14.67
N TYR A 9 4.23 -20.54 14.98
CA TYR A 9 5.38 -20.07 15.75
C TYR A 9 6.11 -18.99 14.94
N VAL A 10 6.40 -17.83 15.55
CA VAL A 10 7.30 -16.82 14.99
C VAL A 10 8.60 -16.93 15.80
N PRO A 11 9.69 -17.48 15.25
CA PRO A 11 10.97 -17.51 15.95
C PRO A 11 11.60 -16.11 15.93
N GLY A 12 12.01 -15.59 17.08
CA GLY A 12 12.99 -14.48 17.14
C GLY A 12 12.65 -13.24 17.95
N LEU A 13 11.82 -13.31 18.99
CA LEU A 13 11.79 -12.30 20.05
C LEU A 13 12.17 -12.99 21.37
N PRO A 14 13.25 -12.58 22.07
CA PRO A 14 13.43 -13.02 23.44
C PRO A 14 12.31 -12.43 24.31
N ALA A 15 11.83 -13.21 25.27
CA ALA A 15 10.91 -12.73 26.30
C ALA A 15 11.63 -11.71 27.18
N ASP A 16 10.88 -10.78 27.77
CA ASP A 16 11.36 -9.62 28.56
C ASP A 16 12.21 -9.95 29.81
N ASP A 17 12.58 -11.22 30.04
CA ASP A 17 13.26 -11.70 31.25
C ASP A 17 14.77 -12.01 31.08
N ASP A 18 15.36 -11.92 29.87
CA ASP A 18 16.78 -12.27 29.62
C ASP A 18 17.74 -11.05 29.61
N ILE A 19 17.54 -10.06 30.50
CA ILE A 19 18.58 -9.05 30.79
C ILE A 19 19.43 -9.57 31.95
N ASP A 20 20.25 -10.58 31.68
CA ASP A 20 21.31 -11.00 32.58
C ASP A 20 22.46 -9.98 32.45
N THR A 21 22.61 -9.11 33.45
CA THR A 21 23.76 -8.22 33.58
C THR A 21 25.04 -9.07 33.67
N PRO A 22 26.04 -8.94 32.78
CA PRO A 22 27.23 -9.76 32.90
C PRO A 22 28.14 -9.19 33.99
N THR A 23 28.17 -9.88 35.13
CA THR A 23 29.25 -9.81 36.10
C THR A 23 30.38 -10.77 35.67
N ASN A 24 31.55 -10.19 35.36
CA ASN A 24 32.78 -10.36 36.15
C ASN A 24 34.08 -10.70 35.37
N GLU A 25 35.13 -9.93 35.74
CA GLU A 25 36.55 -10.29 35.88
C GLU A 25 37.32 -10.99 34.75
N ASN A 26 38.05 -10.21 33.94
CA ASN A 26 39.52 -10.10 33.98
C ASN A 26 40.07 -9.50 32.67
N ALA A 27 40.28 -8.19 32.64
CA ALA A 27 41.38 -7.56 31.89
C ALA A 27 41.58 -6.13 32.39
N SER A 28 42.79 -5.88 32.87
CA SER A 28 43.32 -4.57 33.20
C SER A 28 43.27 -3.64 31.97
N SER A 29 42.92 -2.37 32.20
CA SER A 29 42.57 -1.29 31.24
C SER A 29 41.16 -1.40 30.63
N LYS A 30 40.31 -0.40 30.89
CA LYS A 30 39.13 -0.15 30.05
C LYS A 30 39.64 -0.05 28.60
N PRO A 31 39.19 -0.86 27.64
CA PRO A 31 39.45 -0.55 26.24
C PRO A 31 38.82 0.83 25.99
N ASP A 32 39.58 1.74 25.38
CA ASP A 32 39.06 3.04 25.00
C ASP A 32 37.75 2.83 24.22
N SER A 33 36.63 3.40 24.72
CA SER A 33 35.33 3.28 24.04
C SER A 33 35.39 3.89 22.64
N ILE A 34 36.35 4.78 22.42
CA ILE A 34 36.59 5.51 21.18
C ILE A 34 37.59 4.74 20.31
N LYS A 35 37.17 4.38 19.11
CA LYS A 35 38.02 3.79 18.05
C LYS A 35 38.28 4.82 16.97
N ILE A 36 39.50 4.83 16.44
CA ILE A 36 39.92 5.79 15.41
C ILE A 36 40.21 5.04 14.11
N TYR A 37 39.67 5.55 13.01
CA TYR A 37 39.84 5.02 11.66
C TYR A 37 40.41 6.10 10.74
N ASP A 38 41.25 5.69 9.80
CA ASP A 38 41.83 6.55 8.79
C ASP A 38 41.26 6.24 7.39
N GLY A 39 40.93 7.28 6.64
CA GLY A 39 40.54 7.19 5.23
C GLY A 39 41.59 7.90 4.39
N VAL A 40 42.20 7.20 3.43
CA VAL A 40 43.23 7.79 2.56
C VAL A 40 42.82 7.65 1.10
N ALA A 41 42.80 8.77 0.38
CA ALA A 41 42.45 8.81 -1.03
C ALA A 41 43.35 9.77 -1.81
N ASP A 42 43.77 9.32 -2.99
CA ASP A 42 44.62 10.08 -3.90
C ASP A 42 43.81 10.46 -5.13
N CYS A 43 43.80 11.76 -5.48
CA CYS A 43 43.13 12.25 -6.68
C CYS A 43 44.12 13.00 -7.58
N PRO A 44 44.18 12.67 -8.89
CA PRO A 44 45.02 13.40 -9.84
C PRO A 44 44.46 14.80 -10.09
N VAL A 45 45.36 15.76 -10.24
CA VAL A 45 45.05 17.12 -10.70
C VAL A 45 45.07 17.11 -12.23
N ASN A 46 43.94 17.43 -12.87
CA ASN A 46 43.87 17.60 -14.32
C ASN A 46 43.99 19.08 -14.70
N ASP A 47 44.39 19.38 -15.93
CA ASP A 47 44.62 20.74 -16.41
C ASP A 47 43.40 21.68 -16.29
N SER A 48 42.19 21.11 -16.39
CA SER A 48 40.92 21.84 -16.26
C SER A 48 40.41 21.97 -14.83
N ASP A 49 41.05 21.33 -13.85
CA ASP A 49 40.58 21.25 -12.47
C ASP A 49 41.19 22.33 -11.58
N THR A 50 40.37 22.93 -10.71
CA THR A 50 40.89 23.77 -9.64
C THR A 50 41.40 22.90 -8.49
N PHE A 51 42.49 23.31 -7.83
CA PHE A 51 43.01 22.63 -6.63
C PHE A 51 41.93 22.44 -5.54
N LYS A 52 40.98 23.37 -5.45
CA LYS A 52 39.85 23.29 -4.51
C LYS A 52 38.93 22.10 -4.84
N ASN A 53 38.59 21.91 -6.11
CA ASN A 53 37.74 20.81 -6.55
C ASN A 53 38.43 19.45 -6.41
N VAL A 54 39.74 19.38 -6.69
CA VAL A 54 40.53 18.15 -6.47
C VAL A 54 40.60 17.81 -4.97
N LYS A 55 40.85 18.80 -4.09
CA LYS A 55 40.81 18.60 -2.63
C LYS A 55 39.46 18.10 -2.13
N LEU A 56 38.36 18.67 -2.63
CA LEU A 56 37.02 18.24 -2.26
C LEU A 56 36.77 16.78 -2.67
N ARG A 57 37.06 16.41 -3.93
CA ARG A 57 36.92 15.02 -4.40
C ARG A 57 37.79 14.04 -3.60
N ALA A 58 39.05 14.41 -3.32
CA ALA A 58 39.95 13.59 -2.51
C ALA A 58 39.40 13.40 -1.09
N LYS A 59 38.88 14.48 -0.48
CA LYS A 59 38.24 14.41 0.83
C LYS A 59 37.02 13.50 0.82
N ASP A 60 36.12 13.67 -0.14
CA ASP A 60 34.89 12.88 -0.23
C ASP A 60 35.21 11.38 -0.39
N LEU A 61 36.20 11.05 -1.23
CA LEU A 61 36.66 9.67 -1.39
C LEU A 61 37.35 9.12 -0.13
N ALA A 62 38.11 9.94 0.58
CA ALA A 62 38.71 9.56 1.87
C ALA A 62 37.63 9.32 2.94
N ILE A 63 36.58 10.14 2.98
CA ILE A 63 35.43 9.97 3.86
C ILE A 63 34.71 8.66 3.54
N GLN A 64 34.41 8.37 2.27
CA GLN A 64 33.77 7.12 1.88
C GLN A 64 34.58 5.89 2.33
N LYS A 65 35.91 5.94 2.21
CA LYS A 65 36.78 4.86 2.69
C LYS A 65 36.75 4.69 4.21
N VAL A 66 36.75 5.79 4.97
CA VAL A 66 36.67 5.72 6.43
C VAL A 66 35.29 5.21 6.88
N GLN A 67 34.23 5.66 6.22
CA GLN A 67 32.86 5.21 6.46
C GLN A 67 32.70 3.73 6.14
N GLN A 68 33.33 3.21 5.08
CA GLN A 68 33.31 1.78 4.78
C GLN A 68 34.01 0.97 5.86
N LYS A 69 35.20 1.38 6.31
CA LYS A 69 35.90 0.71 7.41
C LYS A 69 35.07 0.68 8.69
N ILE A 70 34.39 1.79 8.99
CA ILE A 70 33.48 1.89 10.13
C ILE A 70 32.25 1.00 9.91
N ALA A 71 31.68 0.97 8.72
CA ALA A 71 30.55 0.10 8.37
C ALA A 71 30.91 -1.38 8.54
N ASP A 72 32.12 -1.80 8.15
CA ASP A 72 32.59 -3.18 8.35
C ASP A 72 32.71 -3.50 9.86
N TYR A 73 33.17 -2.53 10.67
CA TYR A 73 33.24 -2.67 12.12
C TYR A 73 31.84 -2.78 12.75
N VAL A 74 30.93 -1.87 12.38
CA VAL A 74 29.53 -1.87 12.81
C VAL A 74 28.90 -3.20 12.38
N TYR A 75 29.04 -3.62 11.14
CA TYR A 75 28.52 -4.90 10.66
C TYR A 75 29.02 -6.09 11.47
N GLY A 76 30.31 -6.16 11.77
CA GLY A 76 30.89 -7.21 12.63
C GLY A 76 30.28 -7.18 14.04
N PHE A 77 30.06 -5.99 14.58
CA PHE A 77 29.42 -5.79 15.87
C PHE A 77 27.96 -6.28 15.89
N TRP A 78 27.23 -6.12 14.78
CA TRP A 78 25.83 -6.56 14.62
C TRP A 78 25.70 -8.06 14.33
N LYS A 79 26.56 -8.59 13.45
CA LYS A 79 26.49 -9.98 12.93
C LYS A 79 26.50 -11.02 14.04
N ASP A 80 27.34 -10.81 15.05
CA ASP A 80 27.51 -11.78 16.13
C ASP A 80 26.42 -11.67 17.21
N ARG A 81 25.65 -10.58 17.20
CA ARG A 81 24.74 -10.24 18.30
C ARG A 81 23.27 -10.38 17.90
N TYR A 82 22.74 -9.65 16.91
CA TYR A 82 21.28 -9.58 16.72
C TYR A 82 20.83 -9.11 15.32
N LEU A 83 20.78 -9.99 14.31
CA LEU A 83 20.17 -9.79 12.98
C LEU A 83 21.09 -9.22 11.88
N THR A 84 20.90 -9.70 10.65
CA THR A 84 21.55 -9.17 9.44
C THR A 84 20.83 -7.91 8.95
N LEU A 85 21.50 -6.75 9.01
CA LEU A 85 21.05 -5.55 8.31
C LEU A 85 21.52 -5.58 6.84
N PRO A 86 20.75 -4.97 5.91
CA PRO A 86 21.21 -4.63 4.57
C PRO A 86 22.45 -3.71 4.60
N ASP A 87 23.36 -3.87 3.64
CA ASP A 87 24.64 -3.12 3.57
C ASP A 87 24.43 -1.60 3.50
N ASP A 88 23.36 -1.13 2.84
CA ASP A 88 23.00 0.27 2.73
C ASP A 88 22.55 0.88 4.06
N GLU A 89 21.78 0.13 4.87
CA GLU A 89 21.41 0.56 6.22
C GLU A 89 22.66 0.66 7.11
N VAL A 90 23.57 -0.34 7.05
CA VAL A 90 24.81 -0.32 7.84
C VAL A 90 25.68 0.88 7.48
N LEU A 91 25.80 1.20 6.19
CA LEU A 91 26.59 2.34 5.73
C LEU A 91 25.96 3.68 6.15
N SER A 92 24.63 3.78 6.16
CA SER A 92 23.92 4.96 6.66
C SER A 92 24.22 5.17 8.14
N ILE A 93 24.13 4.10 8.93
CA ILE A 93 24.41 4.14 10.37
C ILE A 93 25.87 4.53 10.63
N ALA A 94 26.81 3.90 9.93
CA ALA A 94 28.23 4.22 10.01
C ALA A 94 28.51 5.69 9.68
N SER A 95 27.75 6.28 8.76
CA SER A 95 27.88 7.69 8.40
C SER A 95 27.36 8.64 9.48
N GLU A 96 26.32 8.26 10.22
CA GLU A 96 25.70 9.08 11.27
C GLU A 96 26.50 9.08 12.58
N ILE A 97 27.06 7.93 12.96
CA ILE A 97 27.78 7.77 14.23
C ILE A 97 29.28 8.13 14.13
N CYS A 98 29.78 8.29 12.90
CA CYS A 98 31.17 8.64 12.62
C CYS A 98 31.40 10.14 12.84
N THR A 99 32.31 10.50 13.75
CA THR A 99 32.75 11.88 13.91
C THR A 99 34.10 12.09 13.23
N ILE A 100 34.15 12.94 12.19
CA ILE A 100 35.42 13.32 11.55
C ILE A 100 36.18 14.25 12.49
N THR A 101 37.40 13.86 12.86
CA THR A 101 38.23 14.59 13.81
C THR A 101 39.30 15.44 13.11
N ASP A 102 39.84 14.97 11.99
CA ASP A 102 40.90 15.69 11.27
C ASP A 102 40.89 15.37 9.76
N VAL A 103 41.34 16.33 8.97
CA VAL A 103 41.52 16.17 7.51
C VAL A 103 42.83 16.84 7.08
N LYS A 104 43.77 16.03 6.60
CA LYS A 104 45.08 16.47 6.09
C LYS A 104 45.16 16.30 4.58
N TYR A 105 45.89 17.21 3.93
CA TYR A 105 46.17 17.13 2.50
C TYR A 105 47.67 17.15 2.24
N ASN A 106 48.13 16.23 1.40
CA ASN A 106 49.50 16.16 0.94
C ASN A 106 49.54 16.20 -0.59
N PHE A 107 50.51 16.93 -1.14
CA PHE A 107 50.79 16.90 -2.56
C PHE A 107 51.81 15.79 -2.83
N ILE A 108 51.50 14.93 -3.79
CA ILE A 108 52.38 13.85 -4.23
C ILE A 108 52.73 14.14 -5.66
N ASP A 109 54.01 14.40 -5.89
CA ASP A 109 54.57 14.51 -7.23
C ASP A 109 54.94 13.11 -7.69
N SER A 110 54.30 12.66 -8.77
CA SER A 110 54.60 11.40 -9.45
C SER A 110 55.03 11.75 -10.86
N ASP A 111 55.99 11.01 -11.42
CA ASP A 111 56.72 11.35 -12.65
C ASP A 111 55.84 11.83 -13.84
N ASP A 112 54.55 11.47 -13.88
CA ASP A 112 53.60 11.90 -14.92
C ASP A 112 52.43 12.79 -14.43
N LYS A 113 52.16 12.92 -13.12
CA LYS A 113 50.98 13.62 -12.57
C LYS A 113 51.17 14.14 -11.15
N VAL A 114 50.61 15.33 -10.89
CA VAL A 114 50.42 15.83 -9.52
C VAL A 114 49.16 15.21 -8.92
N LEU A 115 49.31 14.57 -7.76
CA LEU A 115 48.21 13.98 -6.98
C LEU A 115 47.99 14.81 -5.70
N ILE A 116 46.74 14.93 -5.28
CA ILE A 116 46.39 15.39 -3.94
C ILE A 116 45.91 14.19 -3.14
N ARG A 117 46.65 13.85 -2.09
CA ARG A 117 46.26 12.86 -1.08
C ARG A 117 45.48 13.54 0.02
N ALA A 118 44.25 13.10 0.28
CA ALA A 118 43.50 13.43 1.47
C ALA A 118 43.61 12.29 2.48
N THR A 119 43.89 12.63 3.74
CA THR A 119 43.84 11.72 4.89
C THR A 119 42.79 12.25 5.85
N VAL A 120 41.74 11.48 6.06
CA VAL A 120 40.64 11.76 7.00
C VAL A 120 40.82 10.88 8.21
N LEU A 121 40.77 11.45 9.41
CA LEU A 121 40.64 10.71 10.65
C LEU A 121 39.21 10.84 11.14
N ALA A 122 38.64 9.72 11.54
CA ALA A 122 37.33 9.67 12.15
C ALA A 122 37.36 8.81 13.41
N GLN A 123 36.50 9.17 14.36
CA GLN A 123 36.33 8.46 15.61
C GLN A 123 34.90 7.94 15.74
N ILE A 124 34.76 6.82 16.46
CA ILE A 124 33.49 6.19 16.79
C ILE A 124 33.53 5.71 18.23
N ASP A 125 32.46 5.96 18.99
CA ASP A 125 32.30 5.44 20.36
C ASP A 125 31.42 4.18 20.36
N ASP A 126 31.90 3.10 20.95
CA ASP A 126 31.17 1.84 21.08
C ASP A 126 29.83 2.01 21.83
N ASN A 127 29.72 2.97 22.75
CA ASN A 127 28.47 3.29 23.44
C ASN A 127 27.48 3.99 22.50
N ASP A 128 27.96 4.86 21.61
CA ASP A 128 27.11 5.52 20.62
C ASP A 128 26.56 4.51 19.61
N VAL A 129 27.41 3.56 19.19
CA VAL A 129 26.99 2.40 18.37
C VAL A 129 25.88 1.63 19.08
N MET A 130 26.09 1.26 20.34
CA MET A 130 25.10 0.51 21.13
C MET A 130 23.78 1.27 21.32
N ASN A 131 23.85 2.55 21.68
CA ASN A 131 22.67 3.39 21.88
C ASN A 131 21.86 3.54 20.58
N TYR A 132 22.55 3.76 19.46
CA TYR A 132 21.92 3.84 18.16
C TYR A 132 21.21 2.53 17.79
N ILE A 133 21.88 1.39 18.00
CA ILE A 133 21.31 0.06 17.75
C ILE A 133 20.00 -0.12 18.52
N ILE A 134 20.03 0.15 19.83
CA ILE A 134 18.87 -0.04 20.70
C ILE A 134 17.71 0.84 20.23
N GLN A 135 17.99 2.11 19.92
CA GLN A 135 17.00 3.05 19.44
C GLN A 135 16.40 2.63 18.08
N PHE A 136 17.25 2.24 17.14
CA PHE A 136 16.82 1.79 15.81
C PHE A 136 15.86 0.60 15.88
N PHE A 137 16.19 -0.41 16.69
CA PHE A 137 15.33 -1.58 16.84
C PHE A 137 14.02 -1.25 17.54
N LYS A 138 14.06 -0.39 18.55
CA LYS A 138 12.86 0.08 19.24
C LYS A 138 11.90 0.76 18.27
N GLU A 139 12.40 1.73 17.49
CA GLU A 139 11.60 2.44 16.49
C GLU A 139 11.03 1.50 15.41
N ARG A 140 11.84 0.57 14.92
CA ARG A 140 11.39 -0.40 13.91
C ARG A 140 10.31 -1.33 14.45
N ASN A 141 10.41 -1.74 15.72
CA ASN A 141 9.40 -2.58 16.36
C ASN A 141 8.08 -1.80 16.55
N GLU A 142 8.16 -0.55 17.02
CA GLU A 142 7.00 0.34 17.15
C GLU A 142 6.31 0.55 15.79
N LEU A 143 7.08 0.84 14.73
CA LEU A 143 6.56 0.98 13.36
C LEU A 143 5.92 -0.32 12.85
N LYS A 144 6.47 -1.47 13.19
CA LYS A 144 5.90 -2.77 12.79
C LYS A 144 4.53 -3.00 13.45
N ILE A 145 4.42 -2.73 14.75
CA ILE A 145 3.16 -2.83 15.50
C ILE A 145 2.11 -1.88 14.91
N GLN A 146 2.49 -0.64 14.62
CA GLN A 146 1.60 0.35 13.99
C GLN A 146 1.13 -0.11 12.60
N ASN A 147 2.03 -0.63 11.76
CA ASN A 147 1.69 -1.14 10.44
C ASN A 147 0.73 -2.32 10.49
N GLU A 148 0.91 -3.23 11.46
CA GLU A 148 -0.02 -4.35 11.65
C GLU A 148 -1.41 -3.88 12.09
N SER A 149 -1.48 -2.86 12.96
CA SER A 149 -2.74 -2.23 13.37
C SER A 149 -3.47 -1.60 12.18
N LEU A 150 -2.77 -0.77 11.40
CA LEU A 150 -3.32 -0.10 10.21
C LEU A 150 -3.81 -1.11 9.16
N ARG A 151 -3.09 -2.22 8.98
CA ARG A 151 -3.53 -3.30 8.08
C ARG A 151 -4.86 -3.91 8.51
N LYS A 152 -5.07 -4.12 9.82
CA LYS A 152 -6.35 -4.62 10.34
C LYS A 152 -7.48 -3.63 10.10
N GLU A 153 -7.24 -2.34 10.32
CA GLU A 153 -8.22 -1.29 10.07
C GLU A 153 -8.60 -1.20 8.58
N ILE A 154 -7.62 -1.28 7.67
CA ILE A 154 -7.86 -1.32 6.23
C ILE A 154 -8.72 -2.52 5.83
N GLU A 155 -8.46 -3.69 6.40
CA GLU A 155 -9.26 -4.89 6.10
C GLU A 155 -10.70 -4.78 6.64
N ASP A 156 -10.91 -4.15 7.79
CA ASP A 156 -12.25 -3.90 8.31
C ASP A 156 -13.02 -2.90 7.44
N LEU A 157 -12.39 -1.78 7.06
CA LEU A 157 -12.99 -0.80 6.15
C LEU A 157 -13.34 -1.42 4.79
N LYS A 158 -12.50 -2.32 4.26
CA LYS A 158 -12.81 -3.06 3.03
C LYS A 158 -14.05 -3.93 3.19
N ARG A 159 -14.24 -4.60 4.33
CA ARG A 159 -15.45 -5.39 4.62
C ARG A 159 -16.69 -4.52 4.68
N GLN A 160 -16.61 -3.38 5.38
CA GLN A 160 -17.72 -2.42 5.45
C GLN A 160 -18.10 -1.88 4.07
N ILE A 161 -17.11 -1.53 3.24
CA ILE A 161 -17.35 -1.09 1.85
C ILE A 161 -18.02 -2.19 1.03
N ALA A 162 -17.60 -3.46 1.18
CA ALA A 162 -18.22 -4.58 0.47
C ALA A 162 -19.68 -4.79 0.89
N GLU A 163 -19.98 -4.66 2.17
CA GLU A 163 -21.35 -4.75 2.70
C GLU A 163 -22.22 -3.62 2.18
N LEU A 164 -21.76 -2.37 2.26
CA LEU A 164 -22.48 -1.20 1.73
C LEU A 164 -22.73 -1.33 0.22
N LYS A 165 -21.78 -1.85 -0.56
CA LYS A 165 -21.97 -2.12 -2.00
C LYS A 165 -23.07 -3.16 -2.25
N SER A 166 -23.11 -4.22 -1.44
CA SER A 166 -24.16 -5.25 -1.52
C SER A 166 -25.54 -4.65 -1.18
N GLN A 167 -25.64 -3.90 -0.09
CA GLN A 167 -26.87 -3.21 0.32
C GLN A 167 -27.36 -2.23 -0.76
N HIS A 168 -26.46 -1.44 -1.35
CA HIS A 168 -26.80 -0.52 -2.42
C HIS A 168 -27.34 -1.25 -3.66
N THR A 169 -26.73 -2.37 -4.04
CA THR A 169 -27.19 -3.19 -5.17
C THR A 169 -28.59 -3.77 -4.93
N ASN A 170 -28.82 -4.32 -3.73
CA ASN A 170 -30.13 -4.83 -3.33
C ASN A 170 -31.18 -3.73 -3.30
N ASN A 171 -30.84 -2.56 -2.76
CA ASN A 171 -31.74 -1.41 -2.72
C ASN A 171 -32.09 -0.93 -4.13
N GLN A 172 -31.13 -0.83 -5.05
CA GLN A 172 -31.40 -0.46 -6.44
C GLN A 172 -32.32 -1.46 -7.16
N GLN A 173 -32.12 -2.76 -6.94
CA GLN A 173 -32.99 -3.80 -7.50
C GLN A 173 -34.41 -3.72 -6.90
N ASN A 174 -34.52 -3.57 -5.58
CA ASN A 174 -35.81 -3.42 -4.90
C ASN A 174 -36.55 -2.16 -5.36
N THR A 175 -35.87 -1.01 -5.45
CA THR A 175 -36.47 0.24 -5.95
C THR A 175 -36.95 0.07 -7.40
N SER A 176 -36.16 -0.54 -8.27
CA SER A 176 -36.55 -0.79 -9.66
C SER A 176 -37.76 -1.73 -9.75
N GLN A 177 -37.81 -2.75 -8.91
CA GLN A 177 -38.90 -3.73 -8.89
C GLN A 177 -40.20 -3.14 -8.30
N VAL A 178 -40.11 -2.36 -7.22
CA VAL A 178 -41.27 -1.65 -6.62
C VAL A 178 -41.82 -0.62 -7.61
N VAL A 179 -40.97 0.21 -8.22
CA VAL A 179 -41.39 1.17 -9.25
C VAL A 179 -42.03 0.47 -10.44
N SER A 180 -41.52 -0.70 -10.86
CA SER A 180 -42.13 -1.48 -11.93
C SER A 180 -43.53 -2.00 -11.57
N LYS A 181 -43.72 -2.50 -10.34
CA LYS A 181 -45.02 -3.00 -9.85
C LYS A 181 -46.04 -1.87 -9.72
N ASP A 182 -45.65 -0.72 -9.17
CA ASP A 182 -46.54 0.43 -8.98
C ASP A 182 -46.99 1.03 -10.32
N LYS A 183 -46.09 1.15 -11.30
CA LYS A 183 -46.44 1.59 -12.65
C LYS A 183 -47.35 0.62 -13.37
N ILE A 184 -47.13 -0.69 -13.21
CA ILE A 184 -48.01 -1.74 -13.76
C ILE A 184 -49.40 -1.67 -13.14
N ALA A 185 -49.48 -1.51 -11.82
CA ALA A 185 -50.76 -1.37 -11.10
C ALA A 185 -51.51 -0.09 -11.53
N LEU A 186 -50.79 1.03 -11.69
CA LEU A 186 -51.36 2.28 -12.18
C LEU A 186 -51.87 2.17 -13.63
N ALA A 187 -51.10 1.51 -14.51
CA ALA A 187 -51.51 1.27 -15.89
C ALA A 187 -52.79 0.43 -15.97
N LYS A 188 -52.91 -0.61 -15.13
CA LYS A 188 -54.12 -1.44 -15.05
C LYS A 188 -55.34 -0.63 -14.61
N LYS A 189 -55.21 0.16 -13.55
CA LYS A 189 -56.29 1.02 -13.04
C LYS A 189 -56.75 2.05 -14.09
N LYS A 190 -55.81 2.76 -14.72
CA LYS A 190 -56.13 3.75 -15.76
C LYS A 190 -56.75 3.12 -17.00
N PHE A 191 -56.38 1.89 -17.36
CA PHE A 191 -57.05 1.15 -18.42
C PHE A 191 -58.51 0.86 -18.09
N GLU A 192 -58.80 0.39 -16.87
CA GLU A 192 -60.17 0.14 -16.41
C GLU A 192 -61.03 1.43 -16.49
N GLU A 193 -60.46 2.57 -16.10
CA GLU A 193 -61.10 3.89 -16.22
C GLU A 193 -61.29 4.32 -17.69
N ALA A 194 -60.26 4.16 -18.53
CA ALA A 194 -60.29 4.54 -19.95
C ALA A 194 -61.20 3.64 -20.79
N PHE A 195 -61.34 2.35 -20.43
CA PHE A 195 -62.23 1.40 -21.07
C PHE A 195 -63.70 1.84 -20.93
N ILE A 196 -64.06 2.42 -19.79
CA ILE A 196 -65.39 3.00 -19.55
C ILE A 196 -65.60 4.28 -20.39
N GLN A 197 -64.54 5.03 -20.71
CA GLN A 197 -64.59 6.30 -21.43
C GLN A 197 -64.21 6.24 -22.92
N LYS A 198 -64.03 5.04 -23.51
CA LYS A 198 -63.49 4.83 -24.88
C LYS A 198 -62.10 5.45 -25.13
N GLY A 199 -61.31 5.69 -24.08
CA GLY A 199 -59.98 6.31 -24.11
C GLY A 199 -58.83 5.37 -24.48
N TYR A 200 -58.98 4.55 -25.52
CA TYR A 200 -58.04 3.45 -25.84
C TYR A 200 -56.62 3.90 -26.22
N THR A 201 -56.44 5.13 -26.70
CA THR A 201 -55.13 5.68 -27.09
C THR A 201 -54.22 5.93 -25.89
N GLU A 202 -54.76 6.45 -24.78
CA GLU A 202 -53.97 6.68 -23.56
C GLU A 202 -53.60 5.35 -22.88
N ALA A 203 -54.51 4.37 -22.93
CA ALA A 203 -54.22 3.00 -22.48
C ALA A 203 -53.03 2.36 -23.22
N ILE A 204 -52.97 2.50 -24.55
CA ILE A 204 -51.86 1.98 -25.36
C ILE A 204 -50.54 2.60 -24.91
N ARG A 205 -50.50 3.92 -24.71
CA ARG A 205 -49.31 4.64 -24.25
C ARG A 205 -48.81 4.13 -22.89
N LEU A 206 -49.72 3.88 -21.96
CA LEU A 206 -49.38 3.36 -20.63
C LEU A 206 -48.86 1.92 -20.68
N TYR A 207 -49.45 1.06 -21.54
CA TYR A 207 -48.94 -0.30 -21.71
C TYR A 207 -47.61 -0.36 -22.49
N ASP A 208 -47.36 0.58 -23.40
CA ASP A 208 -46.04 0.73 -24.04
C ASP A 208 -44.95 1.02 -23.01
N GLU A 209 -45.21 1.92 -22.05
CA GLU A 209 -44.28 2.19 -20.95
C GLU A 209 -44.12 0.97 -20.03
N ALA A 210 -45.20 0.25 -19.71
CA ALA A 210 -45.14 -0.96 -18.90
C ALA A 210 -44.31 -2.07 -19.58
N ILE A 211 -44.44 -2.24 -20.90
CA ILE A 211 -43.68 -3.20 -21.70
C ILE A 211 -42.19 -2.83 -21.76
N LYS A 212 -41.86 -1.54 -21.87
CA LYS A 212 -40.45 -1.08 -21.80
C LYS A 212 -39.80 -1.41 -20.46
N LEU A 213 -40.56 -1.33 -19.36
CA LEU A 213 -40.07 -1.60 -18.01
C LEU A 213 -40.01 -3.09 -17.69
N ASN A 214 -40.97 -3.88 -18.15
CA ASN A 214 -40.96 -5.33 -18.03
C ASN A 214 -41.39 -5.98 -19.36
N PRO A 215 -40.41 -6.33 -20.22
CA PRO A 215 -40.68 -6.93 -21.52
C PRO A 215 -41.41 -8.27 -21.47
N ASN A 216 -41.44 -8.93 -20.31
CA ASN A 216 -42.08 -10.22 -20.08
C ASN A 216 -43.48 -10.09 -19.45
N TYR A 217 -44.02 -8.87 -19.32
CA TYR A 217 -45.34 -8.68 -18.74
C TYR A 217 -46.46 -9.03 -19.72
N ALA A 218 -46.84 -10.31 -19.74
CA ALA A 218 -47.82 -10.88 -20.67
C ALA A 218 -49.18 -10.13 -20.67
N GLY A 219 -49.59 -9.61 -19.51
CA GLY A 219 -50.83 -8.85 -19.35
C GLY A 219 -50.84 -7.51 -20.08
N ALA A 220 -49.71 -6.79 -20.11
CA ALA A 220 -49.64 -5.54 -20.85
C ALA A 220 -49.84 -5.77 -22.35
N TYR A 221 -49.27 -6.84 -22.92
CA TYR A 221 -49.52 -7.20 -24.31
C TYR A 221 -51.00 -7.56 -24.52
N HIS A 222 -51.61 -8.35 -23.64
CA HIS A 222 -53.01 -8.71 -23.77
C HIS A 222 -53.94 -7.49 -23.76
N TYR A 223 -53.81 -6.60 -22.77
CA TYR A 223 -54.68 -5.43 -22.64
C TYR A 223 -54.39 -4.36 -23.72
N ARG A 224 -53.13 -4.20 -24.15
CA ARG A 224 -52.79 -3.36 -25.32
C ARG A 224 -53.42 -3.92 -26.60
N GLY A 225 -53.44 -5.25 -26.76
CA GLY A 225 -54.12 -5.94 -27.86
C GLY A 225 -55.63 -5.68 -27.88
N ILE A 226 -56.29 -5.68 -26.71
CA ILE A 226 -57.72 -5.32 -26.59
C ILE A 226 -57.95 -3.86 -27.04
N ALA A 227 -57.09 -2.94 -26.58
CA ALA A 227 -57.19 -1.52 -26.96
C ALA A 227 -56.98 -1.31 -28.48
N TYR A 228 -56.00 -1.99 -29.08
CA TYR A 228 -55.79 -1.95 -30.53
C TYR A 228 -56.97 -2.53 -31.31
N LYS A 229 -57.57 -3.63 -30.84
CA LYS A 229 -58.77 -4.22 -31.45
C LYS A 229 -59.94 -3.24 -31.38
N ALA A 230 -60.13 -2.55 -30.26
CA ALA A 230 -61.18 -1.55 -30.09
C ALA A 230 -61.01 -0.33 -31.01
N LEU A 231 -59.77 0.03 -31.36
CA LEU A 231 -59.44 1.07 -32.34
C LEU A 231 -59.39 0.56 -33.79
N GLY A 232 -59.73 -0.71 -34.04
CA GLY A 232 -59.72 -1.32 -35.37
C GLY A 232 -58.34 -1.68 -35.92
N ASN A 233 -57.28 -1.61 -35.11
CA ASN A 233 -55.93 -2.01 -35.51
C ASN A 233 -55.69 -3.50 -35.23
N TYR A 234 -56.30 -4.36 -36.04
CA TYR A 234 -56.28 -5.81 -35.85
C TYR A 234 -54.88 -6.42 -35.97
N VAL A 235 -54.03 -5.89 -36.85
CA VAL A 235 -52.66 -6.40 -37.07
C VAL A 235 -51.81 -6.24 -35.80
N LYS A 236 -51.85 -5.05 -35.18
CA LYS A 236 -51.15 -4.81 -33.92
C LYS A 236 -51.76 -5.62 -32.78
N ALA A 237 -53.08 -5.74 -32.74
CA ALA A 237 -53.77 -6.55 -31.74
C ALA A 237 -53.36 -8.03 -31.79
N GLU A 238 -53.32 -8.63 -32.99
CA GLU A 238 -52.94 -10.02 -33.19
C GLU A 238 -51.48 -10.28 -32.79
N SER A 239 -50.58 -9.36 -33.17
CA SER A 239 -49.16 -9.42 -32.73
C SER A 239 -49.04 -9.41 -31.21
N ASP A 240 -49.80 -8.55 -30.54
CA ASP A 240 -49.79 -8.43 -29.08
C ASP A 240 -50.40 -9.65 -28.38
N PHE A 241 -51.50 -10.18 -28.90
CA PHE A 241 -52.09 -11.40 -28.35
C PHE A 241 -51.19 -12.61 -28.52
N LYS A 242 -50.50 -12.72 -29.66
CA LYS A 242 -49.50 -13.75 -29.87
C LYS A 242 -48.38 -13.63 -28.84
N LYS A 243 -47.88 -12.42 -28.60
CA LYS A 243 -46.83 -12.20 -27.61
C LYS A 243 -47.28 -12.49 -26.18
N ALA A 244 -48.51 -12.11 -25.83
CA ALA A 244 -49.10 -12.46 -24.55
C ALA A 244 -49.17 -13.98 -24.34
N LYS A 245 -49.58 -14.73 -25.36
CA LYS A 245 -49.65 -16.20 -25.33
C LYS A 245 -48.27 -16.85 -25.22
N GLU A 246 -47.27 -16.34 -25.94
CA GLU A 246 -45.87 -16.79 -25.80
C GLU A 246 -45.33 -16.62 -24.37
N LEU A 247 -45.81 -15.60 -23.66
CA LEU A 247 -45.43 -15.28 -22.29
C LEU A 247 -46.35 -15.93 -21.23
N GLY A 248 -47.31 -16.77 -21.64
CA GLY A 248 -48.15 -17.58 -20.74
C GLY A 248 -49.38 -16.89 -20.16
N TRP A 249 -49.96 -15.90 -20.87
CA TRP A 249 -51.25 -15.30 -20.53
C TRP A 249 -52.45 -16.18 -20.88
#